data_AF-A0A812A0S1-F1
#
_entry.id   AF-A0A812A0S1-F1
#
_cell.length_a   1.000
_cell.length_b   1.000
_cell.length_c   1.000
_cell.angle_alpha   90.00
_cell.angle_beta   90.00
_cell.angle_gamma   90.00
#
_symmetry.space_group_name_H-M   'P 1'
#
loop_
_entity.id
_entity.type
_entity.pdbx_description
1 polymer ?
#
loop_
_entity_poly.entity_id
_entity_poly.type
_entity_poly.pdbx_seq_one_letter_code
_entity_poly.pdbx_strand_id
1 'polypeptide(L)'
;MMVGCSIRKELVDDVFFLVSHHETGGNRRVDILRDADTISFFHVNLPYYFVRNDAEETKRRCLWGYKKLPDNLKRIVANFRYEDKEVEFLLREVITFSGT
;
A
#
# COMPACT_ATOMS: atom_id res chain seq x y z
N MET A 1 11.16 5.61 22.56
CA MET A 1 12.17 5.78 21.49
C MET A 1 13.15 4.61 21.54
N MET A 2 13.58 4.07 20.39
CA MET A 2 14.49 2.90 20.30
C MET A 2 15.86 3.11 20.98
N VAL A 3 16.21 4.35 21.34
CA VAL A 3 17.44 4.75 22.05
C VAL A 3 17.62 4.01 23.40
N GLY A 4 16.53 3.60 24.06
CA GLY A 4 16.59 2.85 25.32
C GLY A 4 16.89 1.34 25.17
N CYS A 5 16.98 0.81 23.95
CA CYS A 5 17.02 -0.63 23.70
C CYS A 5 18.43 -1.18 23.38
N SER A 6 19.51 -0.43 23.63
CA SER A 6 20.90 -0.81 23.29
C SER A 6 21.09 -1.24 21.82
N ILE A 7 20.27 -0.69 20.91
CA ILE A 7 20.35 -0.97 19.47
C ILE A 7 21.45 -0.08 18.86
N ARG A 8 22.24 -0.65 17.94
CA ARG A 8 23.25 0.08 17.16
C ARG A 8 22.61 1.24 16.40
N LYS A 9 23.22 2.43 16.49
CA LYS A 9 22.69 3.65 15.86
C LYS A 9 22.46 3.47 14.36
N GLU A 10 23.36 2.77 13.68
CA GLU A 10 23.27 2.52 12.25
C GLU A 10 21.99 1.75 11.88
N LEU A 11 21.55 0.82 12.74
CA LEU A 11 20.29 0.10 12.53
C LEU A 11 19.08 1.01 12.76
N VAL A 12 19.15 1.89 13.77
CA VAL A 12 18.09 2.87 14.04
C VAL A 12 17.93 3.82 12.86
N ASP A 13 19.04 4.37 12.35
CA ASP A 13 19.06 5.30 11.24
C ASP A 13 18.56 4.61 9.95
N ASP A 14 18.94 3.36 9.71
CA ASP A 14 18.49 2.57 8.56
C ASP A 14 16.97 2.26 8.62
N VAL A 15 16.45 1.82 9.77
CA VAL A 15 15.02 1.58 9.96
C VAL A 15 14.23 2.89 9.83
N PHE A 16 14.70 3.96 10.45
CA PHE A 16 14.09 5.29 10.34
C PHE A 16 14.00 5.72 8.88
N PHE A 17 15.08 5.55 8.12
CA PHE A 17 15.10 5.87 6.69
C PHE A 17 14.06 5.04 5.91
N LEU A 18 14.01 3.72 6.11
CA LEU A 18 13.04 2.85 5.43
C LEU A 18 11.59 3.26 5.74
N VAL A 19 11.26 3.44 7.03
CA VAL A 19 9.91 3.81 7.47
C VAL A 19 9.55 5.22 7.00
N SER A 20 10.48 6.17 6.96
CA SER A 20 10.14 7.54 6.54
C SER A 20 9.82 7.66 5.04
N HIS A 21 10.28 6.70 4.23
CA HIS A 21 10.13 6.74 2.78
C HIS A 21 9.24 5.63 2.20
N HIS A 22 8.74 4.69 3.02
CA HIS A 22 7.99 3.53 2.53
C HIS A 22 6.69 3.89 1.79
N GLU A 23 6.14 5.09 1.94
CA GLU A 23 4.94 5.50 1.20
C GLU A 23 5.26 5.97 -0.23
N THR A 24 6.44 6.54 -0.45
CA THR A 24 6.86 7.16 -1.73
C THR A 24 7.86 6.29 -2.50
N GLY A 25 8.76 5.61 -1.81
CA GLY A 25 9.86 4.85 -2.41
C GLY A 25 11.11 5.70 -2.61
N GLY A 26 11.95 5.30 -3.57
CA GLY A 26 13.09 6.11 -4.03
C GLY A 26 14.42 5.36 -4.11
N ASN A 27 14.50 4.15 -3.57
CA ASN A 27 15.56 3.21 -3.90
C ASN A 27 15.05 1.78 -3.73
N ARG A 28 15.80 0.81 -4.26
CA ARG A 28 15.40 -0.60 -4.29
C ARG A 28 14.91 -1.13 -2.94
N ARG A 29 15.54 -0.78 -1.82
CA ARG A 29 15.16 -1.30 -0.50
C ARG A 29 13.84 -0.71 -0.02
N VAL A 30 13.67 0.60 -0.18
CA VAL A 30 12.43 1.30 0.17
C VAL A 30 11.29 0.89 -0.76
N ASP A 31 11.56 0.72 -2.06
CA ASP A 31 10.57 0.32 -3.05
C ASP A 31 10.02 -1.08 -2.75
N ILE A 32 10.86 -2.02 -2.32
CA ILE A 32 10.41 -3.35 -1.85
C ILE A 32 9.45 -3.21 -0.67
N LEU A 33 9.77 -2.36 0.32
CA LEU A 33 8.92 -2.15 1.48
C LEU A 33 7.59 -1.47 1.09
N ARG A 34 7.64 -0.44 0.25
CA ARG A 34 6.46 0.25 -0.30
C ARG A 34 5.54 -0.72 -1.02
N ASP A 35 6.09 -1.55 -1.88
CA ASP A 35 5.33 -2.48 -2.70
C ASP A 35 4.68 -3.56 -1.83
N ALA A 36 5.42 -4.08 -0.84
CA ALA A 36 4.89 -5.03 0.14
C ALA A 36 3.77 -4.42 0.99
N ASP A 37 3.97 -3.21 1.51
CA ASP A 37 2.95 -2.47 2.27
C ASP A 37 1.70 -2.23 1.42
N THR A 38 1.87 -1.74 0.20
CA THR A 38 0.77 -1.46 -0.73
C THR A 38 -0.01 -2.73 -1.08
N ILE A 39 0.67 -3.84 -1.37
CA ILE A 39 -0.01 -5.13 -1.63
C ILE A 39 -0.76 -5.60 -0.39
N SER A 40 -0.15 -5.50 0.80
CA SER A 40 -0.80 -5.88 2.06
C SER A 40 -2.05 -5.03 2.33
N PHE A 41 -2.01 -3.75 1.94
CA PHE A 41 -3.17 -2.87 2.03
C PHE A 41 -4.32 -3.41 1.20
N PHE A 42 -4.11 -3.71 -0.07
CA PHE A 42 -5.17 -4.28 -0.91
C PHE A 42 -5.60 -5.67 -0.40
N HIS A 43 -4.66 -6.56 -0.13
CA HIS A 43 -4.97 -7.95 0.21
C HIS A 43 -5.75 -8.09 1.54
N VAL A 44 -5.39 -7.30 2.56
CA VAL A 44 -5.89 -7.48 3.93
C VAL A 44 -6.61 -6.25 4.45
N ASN A 45 -6.06 -5.06 4.27
CA ASN A 45 -6.52 -3.87 5.00
C ASN A 45 -7.61 -3.06 4.30
N LEU A 46 -7.83 -3.25 3.00
CA LEU A 46 -8.79 -2.45 2.24
C LEU A 46 -10.22 -2.56 2.79
N PRO A 47 -10.77 -3.75 3.13
CA PRO A 47 -12.09 -3.84 3.74
C PRO A 47 -12.18 -3.07 5.07
N TYR A 48 -11.16 -3.20 5.93
CA TYR A 48 -11.13 -2.47 7.21
C TYR A 48 -10.93 -0.97 7.04
N TYR A 49 -10.25 -0.54 5.99
CA TYR A 49 -10.12 0.88 5.65
C TYR A 49 -11.47 1.43 5.18
N PHE A 50 -12.18 0.70 4.33
CA PHE A 50 -13.50 1.07 3.83
C PHE A 50 -14.52 1.22 4.96
N VAL A 51 -14.53 0.34 5.96
CA VAL A 51 -15.44 0.47 7.12
C VAL A 51 -15.22 1.78 7.91
N ARG A 52 -13.99 2.34 7.88
CA ARG A 52 -13.61 3.52 8.66
C ARG A 52 -13.70 4.83 7.88
N ASN A 53 -13.87 4.79 6.57
CA ASN A 53 -13.81 5.95 5.68
C ASN A 53 -14.97 5.91 4.68
N ASP A 54 -15.24 7.02 4.00
CA ASP A 54 -16.22 7.00 2.91
C ASP A 54 -15.65 6.39 1.62
N ALA A 55 -16.54 6.15 0.66
CA ALA A 55 -16.22 5.53 -0.63
C ALA A 55 -15.26 6.40 -1.46
N GLU A 56 -15.40 7.72 -1.41
CA GLU A 56 -14.55 8.65 -2.17
C GLU A 56 -13.10 8.63 -1.65
N GLU A 57 -12.90 8.70 -0.34
CA GLU A 57 -11.58 8.57 0.28
C GLU A 57 -10.97 7.20 0.02
N THR A 58 -11.78 6.14 0.12
CA THR A 58 -11.32 4.78 -0.17
C THR A 58 -10.87 4.65 -1.62
N LYS A 59 -11.65 5.17 -2.58
CA LYS A 59 -11.31 5.19 -4.01
C LYS A 59 -10.03 5.98 -4.26
N ARG A 60 -9.87 7.14 -3.62
CA ARG A 60 -8.66 7.98 -3.71
C ARG A 60 -7.43 7.22 -3.20
N ARG A 61 -7.52 6.56 -2.03
CA ARG A 61 -6.43 5.75 -1.46
C ARG A 61 -6.08 4.56 -2.36
N CYS A 62 -7.09 3.86 -2.90
CA CYS A 62 -6.89 2.78 -3.87
C CYS A 62 -6.19 3.27 -5.13
N LEU A 63 -6.62 4.39 -5.72
CA LEU A 63 -6.01 4.95 -6.92
C LEU A 63 -4.53 5.32 -6.68
N TRP A 64 -4.25 5.97 -5.56
CA TRP A 64 -2.89 6.33 -5.18
C TRP A 64 -2.00 5.09 -4.94
N GLY A 65 -2.50 4.08 -4.24
CA GLY A 65 -1.78 2.83 -4.01
C GLY A 65 -1.51 2.08 -5.32
N TYR A 66 -2.54 1.91 -6.15
CA TYR A 66 -2.46 1.13 -7.39
C TYR A 66 -1.53 1.77 -8.42
N LYS A 67 -1.53 3.10 -8.55
CA LYS A 67 -0.67 3.82 -9.52
C LYS A 67 0.82 3.64 -9.26
N LYS A 68 1.23 3.52 -7.98
CA LYS A 68 2.65 3.39 -7.60
C LYS A 68 3.22 2.00 -7.82
N LEU A 69 2.36 0.99 -7.94
CA LEU A 69 2.83 -0.38 -8.14
C LEU A 69 3.42 -0.56 -9.56
N PRO A 70 4.50 -1.34 -9.71
CA PRO A 70 4.93 -1.80 -11.02
C PRO A 70 3.90 -2.77 -11.62
N ASP A 71 3.91 -2.91 -12.94
CA ASP A 71 2.83 -3.60 -13.67
C ASP A 71 2.67 -5.08 -13.29
N ASN A 72 3.77 -5.76 -12.94
CA ASN A 72 3.72 -7.13 -12.46
C ASN A 72 2.94 -7.25 -11.13
N LEU A 73 3.02 -6.24 -10.25
CA LEU A 73 2.34 -6.22 -8.96
C LEU A 73 0.90 -5.69 -9.08
N LYS A 74 0.64 -4.76 -10.00
CA LYS A 74 -0.74 -4.37 -10.37
C LYS A 74 -1.58 -5.58 -10.79
N ARG A 75 -1.00 -6.51 -11.56
CA ARG A 75 -1.65 -7.78 -11.94
C ARG A 75 -2.03 -8.64 -10.74
N ILE A 76 -1.22 -8.63 -9.68
CA ILE A 76 -1.54 -9.35 -8.43
C ILE A 76 -2.76 -8.71 -7.76
N VAL A 77 -2.76 -7.39 -7.59
CA VAL A 77 -3.89 -6.66 -6.99
C VAL A 77 -5.17 -6.84 -7.80
N ALA A 78 -5.09 -6.86 -9.13
CA ALA A 78 -6.24 -7.10 -10.00
C ALA A 78 -6.90 -8.47 -9.78
N ASN A 79 -6.15 -9.46 -9.28
CA ASN A 79 -6.66 -10.79 -9.00
C ASN A 79 -7.30 -10.93 -7.61
N PHE A 80 -7.17 -9.95 -6.73
CA PHE A 80 -7.85 -9.99 -5.43
C PHE A 80 -9.37 -9.95 -5.58
N ARG A 81 -10.06 -10.61 -4.65
CA ARG A 81 -11.51 -10.73 -4.58
C ARG A 81 -11.91 -10.46 -3.13
N TYR A 82 -13.05 -9.81 -2.95
CA TYR A 82 -13.56 -9.45 -1.63
C TYR A 82 -14.97 -10.02 -1.43
N GLU A 83 -15.27 -10.35 -0.18
CA GLU A 83 -16.62 -10.75 0.21
C GLU A 83 -17.59 -9.58 0.05
N ASP A 84 -17.17 -8.39 0.49
CA ASP A 84 -17.89 -7.15 0.28
C ASP A 84 -17.84 -6.72 -1.20
N LYS A 85 -19.02 -6.67 -1.83
CA LYS A 85 -19.16 -6.33 -3.24
C LYS A 85 -18.97 -4.87 -3.54
N GLU A 86 -19.16 -3.98 -2.58
CA GLU A 86 -18.89 -2.56 -2.75
C GLU A 86 -17.39 -2.30 -2.76
N VAL A 87 -16.64 -2.93 -1.85
CA VAL A 87 -15.15 -2.89 -1.85
C VAL A 87 -14.60 -3.48 -3.15
N GLU A 88 -15.14 -4.62 -3.59
CA GLU A 88 -14.72 -5.22 -4.86
C GLU A 88 -15.02 -4.29 -6.05
N PHE A 89 -16.22 -3.70 -6.10
CA PHE A 89 -16.62 -2.77 -7.14
C PHE A 89 -15.68 -1.55 -7.21
N LEU A 90 -15.40 -0.91 -6.07
CA LEU A 90 -14.48 0.22 -5.97
C LEU A 90 -13.09 -0.11 -6.53
N LEU A 91 -12.56 -1.30 -6.21
CA LEU A 91 -11.27 -1.72 -6.76
C LEU A 91 -11.34 -1.91 -8.29
N ARG A 92 -12.43 -2.48 -8.83
CA ARG A 92 -12.61 -2.66 -10.28
C ARG A 92 -12.67 -1.33 -11.02
N GLU A 93 -13.33 -0.34 -10.45
CA GLU A 93 -13.35 1.01 -11.03
C GLU A 93 -11.92 1.59 -11.11
N VAL A 94 -11.15 1.49 -10.03
CA VAL A 94 -9.76 2.00 -9.98
C VAL A 94 -8.86 1.31 -11.01
N ILE A 95 -8.99 0.00 -11.16
CA ILE A 95 -8.20 -0.78 -12.13
C ILE A 95 -8.54 -0.35 -13.56
N THR A 96 -9.84 -0.24 -13.87
CA THR A 96 -10.31 0.16 -15.20
C THR A 96 -9.86 1.58 -15.56
N PHE A 97 -9.98 2.52 -14.61
CA PHE A 97 -9.57 3.91 -14.81
C PHE A 97 -8.04 4.07 -14.96
N SER A 98 -7.25 3.18 -14.38
CA SER A 98 -5.78 3.25 -14.47
C SER A 98 -5.22 2.53 -15.70
N GLY A 99 -6.05 1.82 -16.46
CA GLY A 99 -5.70 1.12 -17.70
C GLY A 99 -5.97 1.94 -18.97
N THR A 100 -6.57 3.12 -18.84
CA THR A 100 -6.69 4.17 -19.87
C THR A 100 -5.59 5.22 -19.68
#